data_AF-A0A2H2ZGB5-F1
#
_entry.id   AF-A0A2H2ZGB5-F1
#
_cell.length_a   1.000
_cell.length_b   1.000
_cell.length_c   1.000
_cell.angle_alpha   90.00
_cell.angle_beta   90.00
_cell.angle_gamma   90.00
#
_symmetry.space_group_name_H-M   'P 1'
#
loop_
_entity.id
_entity.type
_entity.pdbx_description
1 polymer ?
#
loop_
_entity_poly.entity_id
_entity_poly.type
_entity_poly.pdbx_seq_one_letter_code
_entity_poly.pdbx_strand_id
1 'polypeptide(L)'
;MTLKYHTQMSDELSMHLLTTPIVYRLLTFKSSPQRTKLVAVLLTVLFTVVMVTHMVMDEFLLHATTFGLAVYIIATRTLKLISQQVPDERIRKNLRNIALFGCFNFAFGYFVWLLDNWLCSGLTSLKHSAGLPLAFLLELHGWWHIFTCIGGYVGVALVDAITSGQVREDPVPHLAWPIPTAARFLGGADASPKRE
;
A
#
# COMPACT_ATOMS: atom_id res chain seq x y z
N MET A 1 -11.66 11.58 -15.03
CA MET A 1 -12.27 10.25 -14.85
C MET A 1 -13.71 10.29 -15.34
N THR A 2 -14.18 9.27 -16.05
CA THR A 2 -15.48 9.30 -16.74
C THR A 2 -16.68 8.93 -15.86
N LEU A 3 -16.51 8.57 -14.57
CA LEU A 3 -17.59 8.07 -13.69
C LEU A 3 -18.44 6.97 -14.37
N LYS A 4 -17.80 6.17 -15.23
CA LYS A 4 -18.44 5.09 -15.98
C LYS A 4 -18.09 3.77 -15.31
N TYR A 5 -19.07 2.88 -15.25
CA TYR A 5 -18.94 1.54 -14.68
C TYR A 5 -17.67 0.80 -15.14
N HIS A 6 -17.40 0.69 -16.45
CA HIS A 6 -16.23 -0.03 -16.95
C HIS A 6 -14.88 0.56 -16.50
N THR A 7 -14.80 1.88 -16.35
CA THR A 7 -13.57 2.53 -15.87
C THR A 7 -13.38 2.35 -14.37
N GLN A 8 -14.48 2.29 -13.60
CA GLN A 8 -14.43 1.94 -12.18
C GLN A 8 -13.99 0.48 -11.99
N MET A 9 -14.61 -0.45 -12.73
CA MET A 9 -14.23 -1.87 -12.68
C MET A 9 -12.76 -2.10 -13.08
N SER A 10 -12.25 -1.32 -14.04
CA SER A 10 -10.84 -1.40 -14.43
C SER A 10 -9.90 -0.94 -13.31
N ASP A 11 -10.26 0.14 -12.61
CA ASP A 11 -9.51 0.64 -11.45
C ASP A 11 -9.50 -0.40 -10.32
N GLU A 12 -10.68 -0.86 -9.91
CA GLU A 12 -10.87 -1.84 -8.85
C GLU A 12 -10.19 -3.19 -9.17
N LEU A 13 -10.25 -3.66 -10.42
CA LEU A 13 -9.54 -4.86 -10.88
C LEU A 13 -8.02 -4.69 -10.80
N SER A 14 -7.50 -3.52 -11.18
CA SER A 14 -6.05 -3.26 -11.18
C SER A 14 -5.45 -3.35 -9.77
N MET A 15 -6.21 -2.96 -8.74
CA MET A 15 -5.81 -3.08 -7.34
C MET A 15 -5.60 -4.55 -6.92
N HIS A 16 -6.44 -5.45 -7.39
CA HIS A 16 -6.31 -6.90 -7.13
C HIS A 16 -5.20 -7.54 -7.97
N LEU A 17 -5.01 -7.07 -9.20
CA LEU A 17 -3.89 -7.48 -10.06
C LEU A 17 -2.53 -7.07 -9.48
N LEU A 18 -2.47 -5.99 -8.71
CA LEU A 18 -1.27 -5.60 -7.96
C LEU A 18 -1.08 -6.42 -6.68
N THR A 19 -2.11 -6.52 -5.85
CA THR A 19 -1.99 -7.10 -4.51
C THR A 19 -1.85 -8.61 -4.51
N THR A 20 -2.54 -9.33 -5.42
CA THR A 20 -2.51 -10.80 -5.46
C THR A 20 -1.11 -11.37 -5.72
N PRO A 21 -0.33 -10.89 -6.70
CA PRO A 21 1.05 -11.32 -6.89
C PRO A 21 1.98 -11.00 -5.70
N ILE A 22 1.77 -9.88 -5.03
CA ILE A 22 2.55 -9.50 -3.84
C ILE A 22 2.25 -10.46 -2.68
N VAL A 23 0.97 -10.75 -2.42
CA VAL A 23 0.55 -11.74 -1.43
C VAL A 23 1.13 -13.12 -1.77
N TYR A 24 1.04 -13.54 -3.04
CA TYR A 24 1.66 -14.79 -3.52
C TYR A 24 3.15 -14.83 -3.18
N ARG A 25 3.90 -13.78 -3.54
CA ARG A 25 5.34 -13.69 -3.29
C ARG A 25 5.67 -13.77 -1.80
N LEU A 26 4.92 -13.08 -0.95
CA LEU A 26 5.10 -13.11 0.50
C LEU A 26 4.77 -14.46 1.14
N LEU A 27 3.74 -15.16 0.65
CA LEU A 27 3.32 -16.45 1.20
C LEU A 27 4.17 -17.63 0.72
N THR A 28 4.86 -17.48 -0.41
CA THR A 28 5.70 -18.51 -1.05
C THR A 28 7.20 -18.26 -0.91
N PHE A 29 7.61 -17.10 -0.38
CA PHE A 29 9.02 -16.81 -0.12
C PHE A 29 9.68 -17.92 0.71
N LYS A 30 10.78 -18.48 0.20
CA LYS A 30 11.54 -19.62 0.79
C LYS A 30 10.68 -20.83 1.16
N SER A 31 9.57 -21.06 0.46
CA SER A 31 8.68 -22.20 0.68
C SER A 31 9.01 -23.39 -0.24
N SER A 32 8.50 -24.58 0.11
CA SER A 32 8.66 -25.78 -0.75
C SER A 32 7.94 -25.61 -2.10
N PRO A 33 8.38 -26.33 -3.16
CA PRO A 33 7.73 -26.28 -4.47
C PRO A 33 6.24 -26.68 -4.42
N GLN A 34 5.90 -27.65 -3.59
CA GLN A 34 4.51 -28.11 -3.41
C GLN A 34 3.63 -27.01 -2.82
N ARG A 35 4.10 -26.35 -1.75
CA ARG A 35 3.38 -25.22 -1.13
C ARG A 35 3.25 -24.04 -2.09
N THR A 36 4.30 -23.75 -2.85
CA THR A 36 4.31 -22.67 -3.85
C THR A 36 3.23 -22.89 -4.90
N LYS A 37 3.16 -24.11 -5.47
CA LYS A 37 2.10 -24.49 -6.43
C LYS A 37 0.71 -24.41 -5.81
N LEU A 38 0.54 -24.93 -4.59
CA LEU A 38 -0.75 -24.90 -3.90
C LEU A 38 -1.24 -23.46 -3.68
N VAL A 39 -0.39 -22.58 -3.17
CA VAL A 39 -0.73 -21.15 -2.96
C VAL A 39 -1.03 -20.46 -4.28
N ALA A 40 -0.28 -20.74 -5.35
CA ALA A 40 -0.57 -20.19 -6.69
C ALA A 40 -1.98 -20.58 -7.17
N VAL A 41 -2.33 -21.86 -7.10
CA VAL A 41 -3.65 -22.35 -7.52
C VAL A 41 -4.76 -21.71 -6.68
N LEU A 42 -4.60 -21.71 -5.36
CA LEU A 42 -5.61 -21.14 -4.45
C LEU A 42 -5.83 -19.65 -4.68
N LEU A 43 -4.75 -18.86 -4.84
CA LEU A 43 -4.87 -17.42 -5.07
C LEU A 43 -5.46 -17.11 -6.45
N THR A 44 -5.12 -17.87 -7.49
CA THR A 44 -5.71 -17.68 -8.83
C THR A 44 -7.20 -17.98 -8.83
N VAL A 45 -7.62 -19.06 -8.19
CA VAL A 45 -9.06 -19.40 -8.05
C VAL A 45 -9.78 -18.32 -7.25
N LEU A 46 -9.23 -17.91 -6.11
CA LEU A 46 -9.83 -16.87 -5.26
C LEU A 46 -9.96 -15.54 -6.01
N PHE A 47 -8.88 -15.07 -6.66
CA PHE A 47 -8.89 -13.85 -7.47
C PHE A 47 -9.98 -13.90 -8.54
N THR A 48 -10.07 -15.02 -9.27
CA THR A 48 -11.03 -15.17 -10.37
C THR A 48 -12.46 -15.13 -9.86
N VAL A 49 -12.76 -15.89 -8.79
CA VAL A 49 -14.10 -15.94 -8.20
C VAL A 49 -14.50 -14.56 -7.67
N VAL A 50 -13.65 -13.93 -6.86
CA VAL A 50 -13.93 -12.61 -6.27
C VAL A 50 -14.14 -11.56 -7.35
N MET A 51 -13.28 -11.49 -8.36
CA MET A 51 -13.38 -10.48 -9.43
C MET A 51 -14.57 -10.70 -10.35
N VAL A 52 -14.85 -11.95 -10.76
CA VAL A 52 -16.03 -12.22 -11.58
C VAL A 52 -17.31 -11.92 -10.81
N THR A 53 -17.42 -12.34 -9.54
CA THR A 53 -18.59 -12.04 -8.72
C THR A 53 -18.77 -10.54 -8.52
N HIS A 54 -17.71 -9.83 -8.15
CA HIS A 54 -17.74 -8.39 -7.96
C HIS A 54 -18.19 -7.64 -9.22
N MET A 55 -17.63 -7.98 -10.39
CA MET A 55 -18.01 -7.32 -11.65
C MET A 55 -19.44 -7.68 -12.06
N VAL A 56 -19.85 -8.95 -12.01
CA VAL A 56 -21.20 -9.34 -12.44
C VAL A 56 -22.30 -8.79 -11.51
N MET A 57 -22.02 -8.76 -10.20
CA MET A 57 -23.01 -8.36 -9.19
C MET A 57 -22.95 -6.88 -8.81
N ASP A 58 -21.96 -6.13 -9.33
CA ASP A 58 -21.68 -4.74 -8.94
C ASP A 58 -21.53 -4.58 -7.41
N GLU A 59 -20.90 -5.57 -6.77
CA GLU A 59 -20.89 -5.71 -5.31
C GLU A 59 -19.62 -5.10 -4.72
N PHE A 60 -19.73 -3.87 -4.21
CA PHE A 60 -18.59 -3.08 -3.72
C PHE A 60 -17.92 -3.67 -2.46
N LEU A 61 -18.70 -4.26 -1.54
CA LEU A 61 -18.18 -4.68 -0.23
C LEU A 61 -17.20 -5.84 -0.33
N LEU A 62 -17.43 -6.76 -1.26
CA LEU A 62 -16.58 -7.90 -1.58
C LEU A 62 -15.22 -7.41 -2.07
N HIS A 63 -15.20 -6.45 -3.00
CA HIS A 63 -13.96 -5.81 -3.44
C HIS A 63 -13.24 -5.15 -2.25
N ALA A 64 -13.93 -4.28 -1.50
CA ALA A 64 -13.32 -3.51 -0.43
C ALA A 64 -12.73 -4.39 0.69
N THR A 65 -13.47 -5.42 1.12
CA THR A 65 -13.05 -6.33 2.18
C THR A 65 -11.92 -7.24 1.76
N THR A 66 -11.97 -7.81 0.54
CA THR A 66 -10.90 -8.68 0.03
C THR A 66 -9.62 -7.91 -0.25
N PHE A 67 -9.73 -6.69 -0.79
CA PHE A 67 -8.58 -5.80 -0.98
C PHE A 67 -7.97 -5.39 0.36
N GLY A 68 -8.80 -4.96 1.33
CA GLY A 68 -8.34 -4.62 2.68
C GLY A 68 -7.63 -5.77 3.38
N LEU A 69 -8.13 -7.00 3.24
CA LEU A 69 -7.48 -8.20 3.76
C LEU A 69 -6.13 -8.46 3.08
N ALA A 70 -6.04 -8.30 1.76
CA ALA A 70 -4.78 -8.45 1.03
C ALA A 70 -3.73 -7.43 1.51
N VAL A 71 -4.11 -6.16 1.65
CA VAL A 71 -3.24 -5.10 2.18
C VAL A 71 -2.78 -5.42 3.60
N TYR A 72 -3.69 -5.89 4.48
CA TYR A 72 -3.35 -6.31 5.84
C TYR A 72 -2.33 -7.46 5.86
N ILE A 73 -2.52 -8.48 5.00
CA ILE A 73 -1.56 -9.57 4.85
C ILE A 73 -0.21 -9.04 4.37
N ILE A 74 -0.19 -8.16 3.37
CA ILE A 74 1.05 -7.55 2.85
C ILE A 74 1.79 -6.81 3.98
N ALA A 75 1.12 -5.93 4.71
CA ALA A 75 1.72 -5.15 5.79
C ALA A 75 2.31 -6.03 6.89
N THR A 76 1.52 -6.96 7.42
CA THR A 76 1.94 -7.83 8.53
C THR A 76 3.05 -8.80 8.14
N ARG A 77 2.98 -9.40 6.94
CA ARG A 77 4.02 -10.31 6.43
C ARG A 77 5.31 -9.58 6.11
N THR A 78 5.24 -8.39 5.55
CA THR A 78 6.41 -7.55 5.25
C THR A 78 7.14 -7.20 6.54
N LEU A 79 6.43 -6.70 7.56
CA LEU A 79 7.03 -6.40 8.88
C LEU A 79 7.67 -7.63 9.53
N LYS A 80 7.02 -8.80 9.43
CA LYS A 80 7.58 -10.06 9.94
C LYS A 80 8.86 -10.45 9.19
N LEU A 81 8.88 -10.34 7.87
CA LEU A 81 10.03 -10.70 7.05
C LEU A 81 11.20 -9.74 7.24
N ILE A 82 10.96 -8.43 7.43
CA ILE A 82 12.03 -7.46 7.76
C ILE A 82 12.80 -7.94 9.00
N SER A 83 12.08 -8.32 10.07
CA SER A 83 12.71 -8.83 11.30
C SER A 83 13.47 -10.14 11.11
N GLN A 84 13.10 -10.96 10.12
CA GLN A 84 13.69 -12.29 9.89
C GLN A 84 14.84 -12.28 8.87
N GLN A 85 14.78 -11.42 7.86
CA GLN A 85 15.69 -11.44 6.71
C GLN A 85 16.80 -10.40 6.79
N VAL A 86 16.63 -9.35 7.59
CA VAL A 86 17.60 -8.25 7.67
C VAL A 86 18.46 -8.46 8.91
N PRO A 87 19.73 -8.89 8.78
CA PRO A 87 20.60 -9.17 9.93
C PRO A 87 21.08 -7.88 10.62
N ASP A 88 21.37 -6.84 9.85
CA ASP A 88 21.82 -5.55 10.35
C ASP A 88 20.67 -4.81 11.07
N GLU A 89 20.88 -4.52 12.36
CA GLU A 89 19.88 -3.88 13.21
C GLU A 89 19.53 -2.45 12.76
N ARG A 90 20.52 -1.70 12.24
CA ARG A 90 20.31 -0.33 11.75
C ARG A 90 19.44 -0.34 10.50
N ILE A 91 19.75 -1.21 9.55
CA ILE A 91 18.97 -1.36 8.30
C ILE A 91 17.57 -1.88 8.65
N ARG A 92 17.46 -2.86 9.55
CA ARG A 92 16.18 -3.41 10.00
C ARG A 92 15.29 -2.33 10.62
N LYS A 93 15.84 -1.50 11.51
CA LYS A 93 15.11 -0.39 12.14
C LYS A 93 14.66 0.62 11.09
N ASN A 94 15.52 0.98 10.13
CA ASN A 94 15.17 1.90 9.05
C ASN A 94 14.03 1.35 8.18
N LEU A 95 14.14 0.11 7.71
CA LEU A 95 13.11 -0.54 6.90
C LEU A 95 11.78 -0.70 7.65
N ARG A 96 11.83 -0.99 8.96
CA ARG A 96 10.63 -1.04 9.80
C ARG A 96 9.98 0.34 9.93
N ASN A 97 10.75 1.40 10.13
CA ASN A 97 10.23 2.77 10.19
C ASN A 97 9.57 3.18 8.86
N ILE A 98 10.21 2.84 7.73
CA ILE A 98 9.62 3.06 6.40
C ILE A 98 8.36 2.23 6.19
N ALA A 99 8.33 0.97 6.62
CA ALA A 99 7.12 0.13 6.56
C ALA A 99 5.97 0.74 7.37
N LEU A 100 6.25 1.23 8.58
CA LEU A 100 5.26 1.88 9.43
C LEU A 100 4.80 3.22 8.84
N PHE A 101 5.70 3.99 8.24
CA PHE A 101 5.34 5.20 7.49
C PHE A 101 4.39 4.87 6.33
N GLY A 102 4.69 3.83 5.53
CA GLY A 102 3.80 3.37 4.47
C GLY A 102 2.43 2.93 4.98
N CYS A 103 2.39 2.15 6.07
CA CYS A 103 1.14 1.73 6.72
C CYS A 103 0.33 2.92 7.22
N PHE A 104 0.99 3.90 7.85
CA PHE A 104 0.35 5.12 8.32
C PHE A 104 -0.25 5.91 7.16
N ASN A 105 0.50 6.14 6.07
CA ASN A 105 -0.01 6.85 4.90
C ASN A 105 -1.22 6.12 4.31
N PHE A 106 -1.15 4.80 4.14
CA PHE A 106 -2.27 4.03 3.61
C PHE A 106 -3.52 4.13 4.49
N ALA A 107 -3.37 3.94 5.80
CA ALA A 107 -4.47 4.03 6.76
C ALA A 107 -5.05 5.46 6.85
N PHE A 108 -4.18 6.47 6.84
CA PHE A 108 -4.59 7.88 6.84
C PHE A 108 -5.34 8.22 5.56
N GLY A 109 -4.86 7.77 4.41
CA GLY A 109 -5.62 7.87 3.17
C GLY A 109 -7.02 7.27 3.35
N TYR A 110 -7.12 6.06 3.91
CA TYR A 110 -8.41 5.35 4.01
C TYR A 110 -9.39 6.11 4.90
N PHE A 111 -8.86 6.67 5.98
CA PHE A 111 -9.61 7.60 6.81
C PHE A 111 -10.08 8.84 6.04
N VAL A 112 -9.22 9.45 5.22
CA VAL A 112 -9.59 10.59 4.36
C VAL A 112 -10.67 10.21 3.35
N TRP A 113 -10.61 9.02 2.76
CA TRP A 113 -11.66 8.50 1.88
C TRP A 113 -12.99 8.30 2.62
N LEU A 114 -12.97 7.77 3.85
CA LEU A 114 -14.19 7.67 4.68
C LEU A 114 -14.78 9.03 4.99
N LEU A 115 -13.94 10.02 5.31
CA LEU A 115 -14.38 11.40 5.55
C LEU A 115 -15.00 12.03 4.31
N ASP A 116 -14.40 11.82 3.13
CA ASP A 116 -14.92 12.32 1.86
C ASP A 116 -16.34 11.81 1.59
N ASN A 117 -16.57 10.50 1.79
CA ASN A 117 -17.88 9.88 1.64
C ASN A 117 -18.90 10.45 2.64
N TRP A 118 -18.50 10.64 3.90
CA TRP A 118 -19.42 11.08 4.95
C TRP A 118 -19.75 12.58 4.88
N LEU A 119 -18.78 13.41 4.50
CA LEU A 119 -18.91 14.87 4.43
C LEU A 119 -19.18 15.40 3.02
N CYS A 120 -19.55 14.53 2.07
CA CYS A 120 -19.67 14.85 0.65
C CYS A 120 -20.51 16.11 0.35
N SER A 121 -21.68 16.25 0.98
CA SER A 121 -22.55 17.43 0.78
C SER A 121 -21.93 18.73 1.31
N GLY A 122 -21.29 18.67 2.48
CA GLY A 122 -20.61 19.80 3.10
C GLY A 122 -19.36 20.22 2.33
N LEU A 123 -18.53 19.26 1.94
CA LEU A 123 -17.33 19.49 1.12
C LEU A 123 -17.70 20.07 -0.23
N THR A 124 -18.76 19.58 -0.87
CA THR A 124 -19.23 20.12 -2.16
C THR A 124 -19.68 21.57 -2.01
N SER A 125 -20.45 21.90 -0.98
CA SER A 125 -20.88 23.28 -0.71
C SER A 125 -19.70 24.22 -0.43
N LEU A 126 -18.71 23.74 0.33
CA LEU A 126 -17.46 24.48 0.60
C LEU A 126 -16.63 24.67 -0.67
N LYS A 127 -16.52 23.66 -1.54
CA LYS A 127 -15.84 23.76 -2.83
C LYS A 127 -16.46 24.81 -3.74
N HIS A 128 -17.79 24.81 -3.85
CA HIS A 128 -18.51 25.83 -4.62
C HIS A 128 -18.32 27.24 -4.05
N SER A 129 -18.24 27.38 -2.73
CA SER A 129 -18.05 28.67 -2.06
C SER A 129 -16.61 29.18 -2.14
N ALA A 130 -15.62 28.29 -2.05
CA ALA A 130 -14.21 28.63 -2.06
C ALA A 130 -13.68 28.94 -3.47
N GLY A 131 -14.23 28.29 -4.50
CA GLY A 131 -13.78 28.46 -5.89
C GLY A 131 -12.35 27.94 -6.13
N LEU A 132 -11.88 28.09 -7.37
CA LEU A 132 -10.53 27.67 -7.76
C LEU A 132 -9.49 28.75 -7.40
N PRO A 133 -8.27 28.37 -6.94
CA PRO A 133 -7.74 27.01 -6.87
C PRO A 133 -8.03 26.28 -5.53
N LEU A 134 -8.61 26.97 -4.54
CA LEU A 134 -8.72 26.45 -3.18
C LEU A 134 -9.62 25.20 -3.08
N ALA A 135 -10.60 25.07 -3.98
CA ALA A 135 -11.44 23.89 -4.08
C ALA A 135 -10.64 22.58 -4.32
N PHE A 136 -9.47 22.63 -4.97
CA PHE A 136 -8.61 21.44 -5.14
C PHE A 136 -8.11 20.89 -3.80
N LEU A 137 -7.82 21.75 -2.82
CA LEU A 137 -7.35 21.31 -1.51
C LEU A 137 -8.45 20.59 -0.72
N LEU A 138 -9.72 20.88 -1.04
CA LEU A 138 -10.90 20.26 -0.44
C LEU A 138 -11.30 18.95 -1.12
N GLU A 139 -10.64 18.55 -2.21
CA GLU A 139 -10.87 17.25 -2.88
C GLU A 139 -10.20 16.13 -2.08
N LEU A 140 -10.84 15.71 -0.99
CA LEU A 140 -10.34 14.65 -0.10
C LEU A 140 -10.14 13.32 -0.84
N HIS A 141 -10.98 13.00 -1.82
CA HIS A 141 -10.76 11.85 -2.70
C HIS A 141 -9.41 11.89 -3.45
N GLY A 142 -8.94 13.07 -3.86
CA GLY A 142 -7.62 13.23 -4.49
C GLY A 142 -6.49 12.94 -3.51
N TRP A 143 -6.62 13.42 -2.26
CA TRP A 143 -5.67 13.13 -1.19
C TRP A 143 -5.60 11.64 -0.85
N TRP A 144 -6.74 10.95 -0.82
CA TRP A 144 -6.79 9.49 -0.65
C TRP A 144 -5.87 8.76 -1.62
N HIS A 145 -5.93 9.10 -2.92
CA HIS A 145 -5.06 8.51 -3.95
C HIS A 145 -3.58 8.80 -3.69
N ILE A 146 -3.22 10.02 -3.29
CA ILE A 146 -1.82 10.37 -2.98
C ILE A 146 -1.31 9.52 -1.82
N PHE A 147 -2.04 9.47 -0.72
CA PHE A 147 -1.63 8.75 0.49
C PHE A 147 -1.57 7.23 0.30
N THR A 148 -2.54 6.64 -0.39
CA THR A 148 -2.51 5.21 -0.71
C THR A 148 -1.47 4.87 -1.75
N CYS A 149 -1.20 5.74 -2.71
CA CYS A 149 -0.11 5.56 -3.67
C CYS A 149 1.25 5.49 -2.95
N ILE A 150 1.51 6.41 -2.01
CA ILE A 150 2.73 6.38 -1.18
C ILE A 150 2.80 5.06 -0.39
N GLY A 151 1.71 4.69 0.30
CA GLY A 151 1.67 3.45 1.08
C GLY A 151 1.85 2.19 0.23
N GLY A 152 1.19 2.12 -0.93
CA GLY A 152 1.27 1.02 -1.88
C GLY A 152 2.66 0.90 -2.50
N TYR A 153 3.28 2.03 -2.89
CA TYR A 153 4.65 2.07 -3.38
C TYR A 153 5.64 1.54 -2.34
N VAL A 154 5.53 1.99 -1.09
CA VAL A 154 6.34 1.47 0.03
C VAL A 154 6.16 -0.05 0.16
N GLY A 155 4.92 -0.53 0.09
CA GLY A 155 4.61 -1.96 0.12
C GLY A 155 5.35 -2.73 -0.98
N VAL A 156 5.22 -2.31 -2.24
CA VAL A 156 5.89 -2.94 -3.38
C VAL A 156 7.41 -2.92 -3.21
N ALA A 157 7.98 -1.75 -2.92
CA ALA A 157 9.42 -1.56 -2.81
C ALA A 157 10.05 -2.40 -1.70
N LEU A 158 9.42 -2.44 -0.52
CA LEU A 158 9.91 -3.23 0.60
C LEU A 158 9.78 -4.73 0.34
N VAL A 159 8.65 -5.17 -0.24
CA VAL A 159 8.48 -6.58 -0.59
C VAL A 159 9.54 -7.00 -1.59
N ASP A 160 9.79 -6.22 -2.64
CA ASP A 160 10.84 -6.52 -3.60
C ASP A 160 12.22 -6.60 -2.93
N ALA A 161 12.60 -5.58 -2.16
CA ALA A 161 13.90 -5.51 -1.48
C ALA A 161 14.16 -6.72 -0.55
N ILE A 162 13.16 -7.14 0.25
CA ILE A 162 13.35 -8.24 1.21
C ILE A 162 13.28 -9.64 0.57
N THR A 163 12.76 -9.74 -0.65
CA THR A 163 12.54 -11.04 -1.30
C THR A 163 13.43 -11.29 -2.52
N SER A 164 14.06 -10.26 -3.09
CA SER A 164 14.96 -10.36 -4.25
C SER A 164 16.39 -10.82 -3.90
N GLY A 165 16.76 -10.87 -2.62
CA GLY A 165 18.07 -11.36 -2.19
C GLY A 165 18.33 -11.18 -0.70
N GLN A 166 19.59 -11.36 -0.29
CA GLN A 166 20.03 -10.92 1.04
C GLN A 166 20.13 -9.40 1.06
N VAL A 167 19.44 -8.76 1.99
CA VAL A 167 19.56 -7.31 2.23
C VAL A 167 20.91 -7.05 2.89
N ARG A 168 21.92 -6.73 2.08
CA ARG A 168 23.29 -6.41 2.53
C ARG A 168 23.53 -4.92 2.68
N GLU A 169 22.82 -4.13 1.89
CA GLU A 169 22.89 -2.67 1.89
C GLU A 169 21.49 -2.11 2.11
N ASP A 170 21.43 -0.89 2.63
CA ASP A 170 20.16 -0.19 2.85
C ASP A 170 19.55 0.21 1.49
N PRO A 171 18.39 -0.33 1.08
CA PRO A 171 17.78 0.00 -0.21
C PRO A 171 17.12 1.39 -0.21
N VAL A 172 16.88 1.98 0.97
CA VAL A 172 16.07 3.20 1.15
C VAL A 172 16.57 4.40 0.34
N PRO A 173 17.90 4.68 0.23
CA PRO A 173 18.39 5.80 -0.58
C PRO A 173 18.09 5.70 -2.08
N HIS A 174 17.84 4.49 -2.59
CA HIS A 174 17.54 4.24 -4.01
C HIS A 174 16.04 4.24 -4.32
N LEU A 175 15.19 4.37 -3.30
CA LEU A 175 13.75 4.44 -3.48
C LEU A 175 13.34 5.81 -4.02
N ALA A 176 12.22 5.84 -4.74
CA ALA A 176 11.64 7.06 -5.26
C ALA A 176 11.14 7.96 -4.11
N TRP A 177 11.10 9.27 -4.40
CA TRP A 177 10.47 10.25 -3.52
C TRP A 177 9.02 9.82 -3.20
N PRO A 178 8.52 9.99 -1.96
CA PRO A 178 9.10 10.74 -0.84
C PRO A 178 9.96 9.93 0.14
N ILE A 179 10.26 8.66 -0.16
CA ILE A 179 10.76 7.71 0.83
C ILE A 179 12.15 8.06 1.39
N PRO A 180 13.17 8.43 0.58
CA PRO A 180 14.48 8.82 1.11
C PRO A 180 14.40 10.04 2.03
N THR A 181 13.52 10.99 1.71
CA THR A 181 13.32 12.19 2.51
C THR A 181 12.66 11.84 3.85
N ALA A 182 11.58 11.05 3.82
CA ALA A 182 10.92 10.55 5.02
C ALA A 182 11.90 9.76 5.91
N ALA A 183 12.74 8.91 5.31
CA ALA A 183 13.77 8.16 6.03
C ALA A 183 14.75 9.05 6.78
N ARG A 184 15.22 10.14 6.15
CA ARG A 184 16.12 11.11 6.79
C ARG A 184 15.48 11.79 7.98
N PHE A 185 14.20 12.17 7.88
CA PHE A 185 13.48 12.76 9.00
C PHE A 185 13.24 11.75 10.14
N LEU A 186 12.86 10.51 9.80
CA LEU A 186 12.62 9.46 10.78
C LEU A 186 13.91 8.93 11.43
N GLY A 187 15.03 8.92 10.71
CA GLY A 187 16.35 8.49 11.19
C GLY A 187 17.16 9.59 11.87
N GLY A 188 16.92 10.87 11.53
CA GLY A 188 17.59 12.04 12.11
C GLY A 188 17.22 12.31 13.57
N ALA A 189 16.13 11.73 14.08
CA ALA A 189 15.79 11.80 15.50
C ALA A 189 16.75 10.99 16.41
N ASP A 190 17.53 10.06 15.85
CA ASP A 190 18.46 9.18 16.59
C ASP A 190 19.95 9.43 16.25
N ALA A 191 20.27 10.43 15.43
CA ALA A 191 21.63 10.70 14.99
C ALA A 191 22.13 12.07 15.50
N SER A 192 22.42 12.16 16.80
CA SER A 192 23.40 13.15 17.25
C SER A 192 24.79 12.66 16.82
N PRO A 193 25.53 13.39 15.96
CA PRO A 193 26.89 12.99 15.62
C PRO A 193 27.76 13.20 16.86
N LYS A 194 28.50 12.16 17.27
CA LYS A 194 29.65 12.33 18.15
C LYS A 194 30.64 13.22 17.40
N ARG A 195 30.88 14.43 17.93
CA ARG A 195 32.03 15.24 17.57
C ARG A 195 33.28 14.52 18.10
N GLU A 196 34.15 14.12 17.18
CA GLU A 196 35.59 14.05 17.46
C GLU A 196 36.18 15.46 17.37
#